data_AF-A0A493TIP1-F1
#
_entry.id   AF-A0A493TIP1-F1
#
_cell.length_a   1.000
_cell.length_b   1.000
_cell.length_c   1.000
_cell.angle_alpha   90.00
_cell.angle_beta   90.00
_cell.angle_gamma   90.00
#
_symmetry.space_group_name_H-M   'P 1'
#
loop_
_entity.id
_entity.type
_entity.pdbx_description
1 polymer ?
#
loop_
_entity_poly.entity_id
_entity_poly.type
_entity_poly.pdbx_seq_one_letter_code
_entity_poly.pdbx_strand_id
1 'polypeptide(L)'
;MYSLVLVVCAAALTHSALAAKVCSKPPEVLFATINVVKTVYDVGEEIEYTCRPGFVPNNGQRKYTCQPTGKWPLNTLLCLPVTCPPPSLSEFGVLSYRHVKPGNISYYKDTIIFECVPPLALIGNETATCQADGTWSNIPECRAVTCPAPSGIENGFLNFAVRRTYHYNETVSFSCQSRYVLEGPKYSRCEKTGNWSTKPTCKEPCKMPVKKAVVLYEGEKKRVQSDLKEGILHGETVSFFCKNKEKSCAYTVPVQCVNGNLTLPACFKGTSQANSKQQSVHVRGNVMIHLQALFDQLICLSCTKVTGHLGRPKLRGECTEVLFSFLLYFLGPALITLLF
;
A
#
# COMPACT_ATOMS: atom_id res chain seq x y z
N MET A 1 44.43 -26.89 -94.43
CA MET A 1 45.17 -26.64 -93.17
C MET A 1 44.24 -25.91 -92.20
N TYR A 2 43.30 -26.63 -91.58
CA TYR A 2 42.36 -26.13 -90.57
C TYR A 2 42.69 -26.85 -89.25
N SER A 3 43.62 -26.29 -88.48
CA SER A 3 43.89 -26.76 -87.12
C SER A 3 44.64 -25.65 -86.39
N LEU A 4 43.89 -24.74 -85.75
CA LEU A 4 44.39 -23.80 -84.73
C LEU A 4 43.29 -22.91 -84.11
N VAL A 5 42.03 -22.97 -84.58
CA VAL A 5 40.94 -22.11 -84.07
C VAL A 5 40.03 -22.78 -83.03
N LEU A 6 40.20 -24.08 -82.73
CA LEU A 6 39.31 -24.83 -81.82
C LEU A 6 39.87 -25.12 -80.40
N VAL A 7 41.05 -24.58 -80.04
CA VAL A 7 41.67 -24.87 -78.72
C VAL A 7 41.50 -23.72 -77.71
N VAL A 8 40.97 -22.57 -78.10
CA VAL A 8 40.87 -21.40 -77.20
C VAL A 8 39.52 -21.28 -76.46
N CYS A 9 38.53 -22.15 -76.74
CA CYS A 9 37.20 -22.07 -76.10
C CYS A 9 36.93 -23.07 -74.96
N ALA A 10 37.92 -23.80 -74.45
CA ALA A 10 37.71 -24.84 -73.43
C ALA A 10 38.49 -24.66 -72.10
N ALA A 11 39.04 -23.46 -71.83
CA ALA A 11 39.72 -23.17 -70.57
C ALA A 11 39.07 -22.02 -69.77
N ALA A 12 37.84 -21.63 -70.10
CA ALA A 12 37.13 -20.51 -69.47
C ALA A 12 35.84 -20.92 -68.73
N LEU A 13 35.63 -22.19 -68.36
CA LEU A 13 34.42 -22.65 -67.65
C LEU A 13 34.66 -23.71 -66.57
N THR A 14 35.67 -23.53 -65.71
CA THR A 14 35.69 -24.23 -64.41
C THR A 14 36.17 -23.31 -63.29
N HIS A 15 35.56 -22.13 -63.17
CA HIS A 15 35.38 -21.52 -61.85
C HIS A 15 33.92 -21.74 -61.45
N SER A 16 33.55 -23.00 -61.19
CA SER A 16 32.51 -23.23 -60.20
C SER A 16 33.10 -22.71 -58.90
N ALA A 17 32.76 -21.48 -58.53
CA ALA A 17 32.94 -21.02 -57.17
C ALA A 17 32.19 -22.04 -56.30
N LEU A 18 32.92 -22.99 -55.69
CA LEU A 18 32.36 -23.79 -54.63
C LEU A 18 31.91 -22.78 -53.57
N ALA A 19 30.61 -22.57 -53.46
CA ALA A 19 30.06 -21.80 -52.35
C ALA A 19 30.61 -22.44 -51.08
N ALA A 20 31.46 -21.72 -50.36
CA ALA A 20 32.00 -22.18 -49.10
C ALA A 20 30.83 -22.56 -48.21
N LYS A 21 30.74 -23.85 -47.83
CA LYS A 21 29.71 -24.30 -46.91
C LYS A 21 30.04 -23.67 -45.56
N VAL A 22 29.08 -22.95 -45.01
CA VAL A 22 29.21 -22.27 -43.72
C VAL A 22 28.05 -22.70 -42.84
N CYS A 23 28.26 -22.75 -41.54
CA CYS A 23 27.17 -23.00 -40.61
C CYS A 23 26.44 -21.70 -40.31
N SER A 24 25.10 -21.76 -40.26
CA SER A 24 24.28 -20.66 -39.75
C SER A 24 24.38 -20.54 -38.22
N LYS A 25 23.63 -19.61 -37.62
CA LYS A 25 23.44 -19.55 -36.16
C LYS A 25 23.15 -20.96 -35.60
N PRO A 26 23.86 -21.41 -34.55
CA PRO A 26 23.66 -22.72 -33.94
C PRO A 26 22.25 -22.90 -33.37
N PRO A 27 21.75 -24.14 -33.24
CA PRO A 27 20.47 -24.42 -32.59
C PRO A 27 20.41 -23.83 -31.17
N GLU A 28 19.28 -23.25 -30.81
CA GLU A 28 19.08 -22.73 -29.45
C GLU A 28 18.84 -23.88 -28.47
N VAL A 29 19.59 -23.89 -27.37
CA VAL A 29 19.43 -24.85 -26.27
C VAL A 29 18.81 -24.13 -25.08
N LEU A 30 17.76 -24.71 -24.51
CA LEU A 30 17.07 -24.15 -23.37
C LEU A 30 18.03 -23.94 -22.20
N PHE A 31 17.98 -22.74 -21.62
CA PHE A 31 18.82 -22.32 -20.50
C PHE A 31 20.33 -22.38 -20.75
N ALA A 32 20.77 -22.37 -22.01
CA ALA A 32 22.17 -22.26 -22.38
C ALA A 32 22.47 -20.94 -23.13
N THR A 33 23.76 -20.68 -23.28
CA THR A 33 24.35 -19.59 -24.08
C THR A 33 25.60 -20.12 -24.78
N ILE A 34 25.95 -19.54 -25.93
CA ILE A 34 27.19 -19.85 -26.64
C ILE A 34 28.24 -18.78 -26.38
N ASN A 35 29.51 -19.17 -26.33
CA ASN A 35 30.66 -18.29 -26.08
C ASN A 35 30.88 -17.25 -27.18
N VAL A 36 30.60 -17.58 -28.45
CA VAL A 36 30.81 -16.71 -29.60
C VAL A 36 29.50 -16.63 -30.39
N VAL A 37 28.95 -15.43 -30.53
CA VAL A 37 27.66 -15.21 -31.24
C VAL A 37 27.93 -14.55 -32.59
N LYS A 38 27.83 -15.33 -33.66
CA LYS A 38 27.86 -14.89 -35.06
C LYS A 38 26.59 -15.30 -35.79
N THR A 39 26.33 -14.66 -36.92
CA THR A 39 25.27 -15.05 -37.86
C THR A 39 25.72 -16.18 -38.80
N VAL A 40 27.03 -16.29 -39.05
CA VAL A 40 27.67 -17.27 -39.94
C VAL A 40 28.98 -17.74 -39.30
N TYR A 41 29.30 -19.03 -39.45
CA TYR A 41 30.50 -19.68 -38.92
C TYR A 41 31.20 -20.49 -40.01
N ASP A 42 32.53 -20.40 -40.05
CA ASP A 42 33.36 -21.14 -40.99
C ASP A 42 33.47 -22.62 -40.57
N VAL A 43 33.68 -23.50 -41.55
CA VAL A 43 33.91 -24.93 -41.29
C VAL A 43 35.15 -25.10 -40.43
N GLY A 44 35.02 -25.91 -39.37
CA GLY A 44 36.07 -26.09 -38.37
C GLY A 44 36.01 -25.12 -37.19
N GLU A 45 35.17 -24.08 -37.22
CA GLU A 45 34.96 -23.24 -36.04
C GLU A 45 34.28 -24.03 -34.90
N GLU A 46 34.80 -23.86 -33.69
CA GLU A 46 34.27 -24.47 -32.47
C GLU A 46 33.47 -23.43 -31.67
N ILE A 47 32.30 -23.85 -31.20
CA ILE A 47 31.50 -23.15 -30.21
C ILE A 47 31.39 -24.00 -28.95
N GLU A 48 31.26 -23.33 -27.81
CA GLU A 48 30.99 -23.97 -26.53
C GLU A 48 29.67 -23.47 -25.95
N TYR A 49 28.75 -24.40 -25.70
CA TYR A 49 27.54 -24.14 -24.94
C TYR A 49 27.84 -24.16 -23.45
N THR A 50 27.42 -23.10 -22.78
CA THR A 50 27.49 -22.95 -21.33
C THR A 50 26.07 -22.80 -20.78
N CYS A 51 25.72 -23.57 -19.76
CA CYS A 51 24.44 -23.38 -19.06
C CYS A 51 24.41 -22.02 -18.36
N ARG A 52 23.26 -21.36 -18.41
CA ARG A 52 23.04 -20.08 -17.73
C ARG A 52 23.15 -20.25 -16.21
N PRO A 53 23.45 -19.17 -15.46
CA PRO A 53 23.51 -19.23 -14.00
C PRO A 53 22.25 -19.85 -13.38
N GLY A 54 22.45 -20.81 -12.48
CA GLY A 54 21.40 -21.60 -11.83
C GLY A 54 20.95 -22.83 -12.62
N PHE A 55 21.66 -23.17 -13.70
CA PHE A 55 21.48 -24.41 -14.44
C PHE A 55 22.82 -25.13 -14.60
N VAL A 56 22.79 -26.46 -14.52
CA VAL A 56 23.95 -27.34 -14.66
C VAL A 56 23.74 -28.33 -15.81
N PRO A 57 24.83 -28.72 -16.50
CA PRO A 57 24.74 -29.69 -17.59
C PRO A 57 24.36 -31.07 -17.05
N ASN A 58 23.29 -31.63 -17.58
CA ASN A 58 22.82 -32.99 -17.32
C ASN A 58 23.12 -33.87 -18.53
N ASN A 59 24.35 -34.38 -18.60
CA ASN A 59 24.91 -35.12 -19.73
C ASN A 59 25.02 -34.30 -21.04
N GLY A 60 25.61 -34.92 -22.06
CA GLY A 60 25.81 -34.31 -23.39
C GLY A 60 27.15 -33.60 -23.57
N GLN A 61 27.48 -33.29 -24.82
CA GLN A 61 28.69 -32.54 -25.18
C GLN A 61 28.44 -31.04 -25.03
N ARG A 62 29.48 -30.27 -24.69
CA ARG A 62 29.39 -28.80 -24.61
C ARG A 62 30.04 -28.11 -25.81
N LYS A 63 31.02 -28.76 -26.42
CA LYS A 63 31.78 -28.24 -27.55
C LYS A 63 31.26 -28.85 -28.85
N TYR A 64 30.98 -28.00 -29.82
CA TYR A 64 30.48 -28.39 -31.13
C TYR A 64 31.28 -27.68 -32.21
N THR A 65 31.60 -28.41 -33.27
CA THR A 65 32.39 -27.90 -34.40
C THR A 65 31.53 -27.84 -35.65
N CYS A 66 31.63 -26.75 -36.43
CA CYS A 66 30.94 -26.64 -37.71
C CYS A 66 31.48 -27.70 -38.68
N GLN A 67 30.64 -28.66 -39.07
CA GLN A 67 31.04 -29.78 -39.92
C GLN A 67 31.27 -29.34 -41.38
N PRO A 68 32.08 -30.07 -42.18
CA PRO A 68 32.29 -29.79 -43.62
C PRO A 68 31.00 -29.80 -44.46
N THR A 69 29.91 -30.32 -43.91
CA THR A 69 28.57 -30.29 -44.51
C THR A 69 27.91 -28.91 -44.44
N GLY A 70 28.47 -27.95 -43.69
CA GLY A 70 27.85 -26.65 -43.39
C GLY A 70 26.71 -26.75 -42.37
N LYS A 71 26.67 -27.83 -41.58
CA LYS A 71 25.64 -28.06 -40.56
C LYS A 71 26.28 -28.33 -39.19
N TRP A 72 25.62 -27.86 -38.15
CA TRP A 72 25.97 -28.21 -36.77
C TRP A 72 25.61 -29.68 -36.48
N PRO A 73 26.37 -30.38 -35.62
CA PRO A 73 25.98 -31.68 -35.12
C PRO A 73 24.69 -31.57 -34.30
N LEU A 74 24.02 -32.71 -34.07
CA LEU A 74 22.89 -32.74 -33.14
C LEU A 74 23.35 -32.37 -31.73
N ASN A 75 22.75 -31.33 -31.17
CA ASN A 75 23.03 -30.91 -29.81
C ASN A 75 22.38 -31.90 -28.81
N THR A 76 23.15 -32.35 -27.83
CA THR A 76 22.75 -33.31 -26.80
C THR A 76 22.82 -32.73 -25.39
N LEU A 77 23.22 -31.47 -25.24
CA LEU A 77 23.31 -30.78 -23.97
C LEU A 77 21.92 -30.48 -23.42
N LEU A 78 21.68 -30.93 -22.18
CA LEU A 78 20.49 -30.58 -21.42
C LEU A 78 20.92 -29.78 -20.18
N CYS A 79 20.48 -28.53 -20.07
CA CYS A 79 20.71 -27.72 -18.87
C CYS A 79 19.52 -27.87 -17.91
N LEU A 80 19.75 -28.47 -16.73
CA LEU A 80 18.74 -28.63 -15.68
C LEU A 80 18.98 -27.63 -14.54
N PRO A 81 17.91 -27.17 -13.86
CA PRO A 81 18.08 -26.24 -12.74
C PRO A 81 18.90 -26.87 -11.62
N VAL A 82 19.71 -26.07 -10.93
CA VAL A 82 20.37 -26.50 -9.70
C VAL A 82 19.34 -26.81 -8.63
N THR A 83 19.65 -27.77 -7.77
CA THR A 83 18.85 -28.13 -6.61
C THR A 83 19.55 -27.67 -5.34
N CYS A 84 18.78 -27.18 -4.38
CA CYS A 84 19.28 -26.85 -3.04
C CYS A 84 18.95 -27.98 -2.06
N PRO A 85 19.91 -28.42 -1.23
CA PRO A 85 19.64 -29.38 -0.16
C PRO A 85 18.72 -28.74 0.89
N PRO A 86 18.04 -29.52 1.75
CA PRO A 86 17.36 -28.98 2.92
C PRO A 86 18.29 -28.03 3.71
N PRO A 87 17.83 -26.83 4.11
CA PRO A 87 18.63 -25.92 4.91
C PRO A 87 19.16 -26.61 6.18
N SER A 88 20.42 -26.38 6.51
CA SER A 88 20.99 -26.82 7.78
C SER A 88 20.36 -26.03 8.93
N LEU A 89 19.45 -26.66 9.67
CA LEU A 89 18.83 -26.06 10.85
C LEU A 89 19.67 -26.34 12.11
N SER A 90 19.59 -25.43 13.09
CA SER A 90 20.21 -25.62 14.40
C SER A 90 19.66 -26.86 15.11
N GLU A 91 20.53 -27.62 15.78
CA GLU A 91 20.24 -28.90 16.44
C GLU A 91 19.09 -28.86 17.46
N PHE A 92 18.82 -27.70 18.07
CA PHE A 92 17.81 -27.54 19.12
C PHE A 92 16.36 -27.36 18.62
N GLY A 93 16.11 -27.43 17.30
CA GLY A 93 14.74 -27.38 16.74
C GLY A 93 14.02 -26.04 16.92
N VAL A 94 14.76 -24.97 17.18
CA VAL A 94 14.24 -23.63 17.47
C VAL A 94 13.77 -22.89 16.19
N LEU A 95 14.38 -23.21 15.06
CA LEU A 95 14.08 -22.66 13.74
C LEU A 95 13.47 -23.75 12.88
N SER A 96 12.30 -23.50 12.30
CA SER A 96 11.63 -24.37 11.32
C SER A 96 11.48 -23.64 9.99
N TYR A 97 11.16 -24.39 8.92
CA TYR A 97 10.81 -23.80 7.63
C TYR A 97 9.70 -24.57 6.94
N ARG A 98 9.05 -23.89 5.98
CA ARG A 98 8.08 -24.48 5.07
C ARG A 98 8.36 -24.08 3.63
N HIS A 99 8.10 -24.99 2.70
CA HIS A 99 8.16 -24.70 1.28
C HIS A 99 6.95 -23.86 0.86
N VAL A 100 7.18 -22.88 -0.03
CA VAL A 100 6.10 -22.10 -0.64
C VAL A 100 5.35 -22.94 -1.69
N LYS A 101 6.07 -23.84 -2.37
CA LYS A 101 5.52 -24.77 -3.37
C LYS A 101 5.46 -26.18 -2.81
N PRO A 102 4.51 -27.02 -3.24
CA PRO A 102 4.46 -28.42 -2.84
C PRO A 102 5.65 -29.19 -3.42
N GLY A 103 6.23 -30.09 -2.61
CA GLY A 103 7.37 -30.94 -2.99
C GLY A 103 8.49 -30.90 -1.96
N ASN A 104 9.39 -31.88 -2.06
CA ASN A 104 10.54 -32.04 -1.15
C ASN A 104 11.87 -31.57 -1.76
N ILE A 105 11.86 -31.18 -3.03
CA ILE A 105 13.04 -30.75 -3.78
C ILE A 105 12.89 -29.27 -4.08
N SER A 106 13.90 -28.48 -3.75
CA SER A 106 13.95 -27.05 -4.07
C SER A 106 14.88 -26.81 -5.24
N TYR A 107 14.36 -26.14 -6.27
CA TYR A 107 15.11 -25.77 -7.46
C TYR A 107 15.54 -24.31 -7.42
N TYR A 108 16.46 -23.92 -8.30
CA TYR A 108 16.89 -22.54 -8.47
C TYR A 108 15.70 -21.56 -8.48
N LYS A 109 15.81 -20.50 -7.66
CA LYS A 109 14.78 -19.47 -7.40
C LYS A 109 13.55 -19.93 -6.61
N ASP A 110 13.47 -21.17 -6.16
CA ASP A 110 12.46 -21.55 -5.18
C ASP A 110 12.75 -20.88 -3.84
N THR A 111 11.68 -20.62 -3.10
CA THR A 111 11.72 -19.93 -1.81
C THR A 111 11.12 -20.79 -0.70
N ILE A 112 11.69 -20.63 0.48
CA ILE A 112 11.20 -21.20 1.73
C ILE A 112 10.95 -20.07 2.73
N ILE A 113 10.03 -20.30 3.66
CA ILE A 113 9.69 -19.38 4.73
C ILE A 113 10.13 -20.01 6.06
N PHE A 114 10.90 -19.27 6.83
CA PHE A 114 11.38 -19.64 8.15
C PHE A 114 10.47 -19.12 9.26
N GLU A 115 10.34 -19.91 10.31
CA GLU A 115 9.54 -19.58 11.49
C GLU A 115 10.31 -19.98 12.75
N CYS A 116 10.25 -19.14 13.80
CA CYS A 116 10.85 -19.45 15.09
C CYS A 116 9.81 -20.03 16.04
N VAL A 117 10.23 -20.98 16.87
CA VAL A 117 9.40 -21.49 17.96
C VAL A 117 9.12 -20.33 18.95
N PRO A 118 7.84 -20.06 19.29
CA PRO A 118 7.52 -19.05 20.29
C PRO A 118 8.18 -19.37 21.65
N PRO A 119 8.66 -18.36 22.41
CA PRO A 119 8.50 -16.93 22.20
C PRO A 119 9.74 -16.27 21.54
N LEU A 120 10.48 -16.99 20.71
CA LEU A 120 11.72 -16.47 20.11
C LEU A 120 11.42 -15.59 18.90
N ALA A 121 12.23 -14.54 18.72
CA ALA A 121 12.10 -13.60 17.61
C ALA A 121 13.02 -14.00 16.45
N LEU A 122 12.50 -13.93 15.22
CA LEU A 122 13.27 -14.14 14.01
C LEU A 122 14.09 -12.89 13.65
N ILE A 123 15.41 -13.05 13.61
CA ILE A 123 16.39 -12.02 13.28
C ILE A 123 16.98 -12.34 11.91
N GLY A 124 16.76 -11.44 10.94
CA GLY A 124 17.14 -11.63 9.54
C GLY A 124 15.93 -11.60 8.61
N ASN A 125 16.10 -12.17 7.41
CA ASN A 125 15.01 -12.32 6.45
C ASN A 125 14.20 -13.58 6.77
N GLU A 126 12.88 -13.47 6.77
CA GLU A 126 11.97 -14.62 6.97
C GLU A 126 11.99 -15.60 5.80
N THR A 127 12.52 -15.18 4.64
CA THR A 127 12.62 -16.03 3.45
C THR A 127 14.06 -16.30 3.06
N ALA A 128 14.33 -17.49 2.54
CA ALA A 128 15.52 -17.77 1.77
C ALA A 128 15.16 -18.29 0.37
N THR A 129 16.04 -17.98 -0.58
CA THR A 129 15.92 -18.34 -1.99
C THR A 129 17.05 -19.27 -2.39
N CYS A 130 16.75 -20.31 -3.16
CA CYS A 130 17.76 -21.21 -3.72
C CYS A 130 18.57 -20.48 -4.80
N GLN A 131 19.87 -20.33 -4.57
CA GLN A 131 20.78 -19.55 -5.40
C GLN A 131 21.40 -20.37 -6.53
N ALA A 132 22.09 -19.69 -7.44
CA ALA A 132 22.66 -20.30 -8.65
C ALA A 132 23.78 -21.31 -8.37
N ASP A 133 24.40 -21.25 -7.19
CA ASP A 133 25.45 -22.14 -6.71
C ASP A 133 24.90 -23.36 -5.93
N GLY A 134 23.57 -23.51 -5.84
CA GLY A 134 22.94 -24.60 -5.11
C GLY A 134 22.88 -24.38 -3.59
N THR A 135 23.19 -23.18 -3.10
CA THR A 135 23.07 -22.82 -1.69
C THR A 135 21.81 -21.98 -1.42
N TRP A 136 21.35 -21.96 -0.17
CA TRP A 136 20.32 -21.03 0.25
C TRP A 136 20.92 -19.67 0.53
N SER A 137 20.19 -18.61 0.16
CA SER A 137 20.50 -17.27 0.67
C SER A 137 20.44 -17.22 2.21
N ASN A 138 20.80 -16.07 2.78
CA ASN A 138 20.84 -15.81 4.23
C ASN A 138 19.73 -16.52 5.03
N ILE A 139 20.14 -17.46 5.88
CA ILE A 139 19.28 -18.16 6.84
C ILE A 139 19.16 -17.29 8.10
N PRO A 140 17.94 -17.03 8.62
CA PRO A 140 17.76 -16.20 9.81
C PRO A 140 18.14 -16.94 11.10
N GLU A 141 18.29 -16.18 12.18
CA GLU A 141 18.54 -16.68 13.53
C GLU A 141 17.32 -16.45 14.42
N CYS A 142 17.02 -17.39 15.33
CA CYS A 142 16.02 -17.19 16.36
C CYS A 142 16.67 -16.77 17.67
N ARG A 143 16.24 -15.64 18.23
CA ARG A 143 16.80 -15.07 19.46
C ARG A 143 15.74 -14.80 20.51
N ALA A 144 16.08 -15.05 21.78
CA ALA A 144 15.26 -14.61 22.90
C ALA A 144 15.26 -13.08 22.97
N VAL A 145 14.06 -12.50 22.92
CA VAL A 145 13.85 -11.06 23.03
C VAL A 145 12.86 -10.79 24.17
N THR A 146 13.21 -9.82 25.00
CA THR A 146 12.38 -9.38 26.11
C THR A 146 12.20 -7.86 26.07
N CYS A 147 11.03 -7.42 26.51
CA CYS A 147 10.70 -6.02 26.70
C CYS A 147 10.60 -5.69 28.20
N PRO A 148 10.99 -4.46 28.60
CA PRO A 148 10.80 -4.00 29.98
C PRO A 148 9.30 -3.84 30.29
N ALA A 149 8.98 -3.63 31.56
CA ALA A 149 7.63 -3.22 31.95
C ALA A 149 7.14 -2.02 31.12
N PRO A 150 5.94 -2.07 30.50
CA PRO A 150 5.44 -0.99 29.66
C PRO A 150 5.14 0.24 30.51
N SER A 151 5.61 1.42 30.08
CA SER A 151 5.17 2.67 30.69
C SER A 151 3.67 2.90 30.45
N GLY A 152 3.02 3.57 31.41
CA GLY A 152 1.62 3.98 31.31
C GLY A 152 1.37 5.04 30.23
N ILE A 153 0.10 5.41 30.07
CA ILE A 153 -0.34 6.49 29.18
C ILE A 153 -1.05 7.57 30.00
N GLU A 154 -0.92 8.83 29.59
CA GLU A 154 -1.64 9.93 30.25
C GLU A 154 -3.15 9.75 30.13
N ASN A 155 -3.87 10.07 31.20
CA ASN A 155 -5.33 9.93 31.29
C ASN A 155 -5.86 8.52 30.94
N GLY A 156 -5.02 7.50 31.14
CA GLY A 156 -5.37 6.10 30.93
C GLY A 156 -4.62 5.16 31.87
N PHE A 157 -4.83 3.87 31.67
CA PHE A 157 -4.29 2.81 32.51
C PHE A 157 -4.05 1.52 31.72
N LEU A 158 -3.20 0.66 32.26
CA LEU A 158 -2.96 -0.69 31.77
C LEU A 158 -4.02 -1.63 32.34
N ASN A 159 -4.62 -2.50 31.51
CA ASN A 159 -5.69 -3.40 31.96
C ASN A 159 -5.20 -4.67 32.69
N PHE A 160 -3.88 -4.90 32.78
CA PHE A 160 -3.31 -6.14 33.32
C PHE A 160 -2.22 -5.85 34.35
N ALA A 161 -1.92 -6.84 35.20
CA ALA A 161 -0.83 -6.76 36.16
C ALA A 161 0.51 -6.57 35.44
N VAL A 162 1.26 -5.55 35.88
CA VAL A 162 2.58 -5.23 35.35
C VAL A 162 3.58 -6.30 35.78
N ARG A 163 4.15 -7.01 34.82
CA ARG A 163 5.30 -7.90 35.03
C ARG A 163 6.61 -7.14 34.84
N ARG A 164 7.70 -7.64 35.43
CA ARG A 164 9.04 -7.03 35.27
C ARG A 164 9.54 -7.11 33.82
N THR A 165 9.24 -8.22 33.15
CA THR A 165 9.70 -8.54 31.80
C THR A 165 8.59 -9.23 31.01
N TYR A 166 8.53 -8.92 29.72
CA TYR A 166 7.62 -9.53 28.75
C TYR A 166 8.42 -10.15 27.61
N HIS A 167 7.93 -11.24 27.03
CA HIS A 167 8.57 -11.91 25.91
C HIS A 167 8.08 -11.38 24.56
N TYR A 168 8.84 -11.62 23.50
CA TYR A 168 8.45 -11.25 22.13
C TYR A 168 7.03 -11.75 21.79
N ASN A 169 6.28 -10.91 21.07
CA ASN A 169 4.87 -11.08 20.72
C ASN A 169 3.87 -11.06 21.90
N GLU A 170 4.29 -10.97 23.16
CA GLU A 170 3.36 -10.67 24.25
C GLU A 170 2.77 -9.26 24.08
N THR A 171 1.49 -9.13 24.42
CA THR A 171 0.75 -7.88 24.27
C THR A 171 0.19 -7.40 25.59
N VAL A 172 0.14 -6.09 25.75
CA VAL A 172 -0.59 -5.43 26.82
C VAL A 172 -1.69 -4.56 26.23
N SER A 173 -2.77 -4.35 26.98
CA SER A 173 -3.88 -3.52 26.53
C SER A 173 -4.05 -2.31 27.44
N PHE A 174 -4.40 -1.20 26.83
CA PHE A 174 -4.65 0.07 27.49
C PHE A 174 -6.13 0.43 27.45
N SER A 175 -6.54 1.23 28.43
CA SER A 175 -7.85 1.86 28.49
C SER A 175 -7.69 3.30 28.94
N CYS A 176 -8.65 4.14 28.58
CA CYS A 176 -8.69 5.53 29.03
C CYS A 176 -9.54 5.67 30.29
N GLN A 177 -9.27 6.73 31.05
CA GLN A 177 -10.13 7.15 32.14
C GLN A 177 -11.54 7.47 31.63
N SER A 178 -12.50 7.55 32.55
CA SER A 178 -13.90 7.82 32.20
C SER A 178 -14.02 9.06 31.30
N ARG A 179 -14.83 8.95 30.24
CA ARG A 179 -15.11 9.99 29.22
C ARG A 179 -13.93 10.39 28.32
N TYR A 180 -12.72 9.88 28.53
CA TYR A 180 -11.63 10.01 27.56
C TYR A 180 -11.80 8.99 26.44
N VAL A 181 -11.43 9.40 25.23
CA VAL A 181 -11.54 8.54 24.03
C VAL A 181 -10.16 8.01 23.68
N LEU A 182 -10.05 6.69 23.51
CA LEU A 182 -8.81 6.04 23.12
C LEU A 182 -8.58 6.22 21.61
N GLU A 183 -7.49 6.89 21.27
CA GLU A 183 -7.05 7.09 19.89
C GLU A 183 -5.75 6.33 19.63
N GLY A 184 -5.74 5.48 18.59
CA GLY A 184 -4.62 4.62 18.23
C GLY A 184 -4.82 3.15 18.63
N PRO A 185 -3.75 2.33 18.64
CA PRO A 185 -3.86 0.90 18.86
C PRO A 185 -4.16 0.57 20.33
N LYS A 186 -5.27 -0.14 20.60
CA LYS A 186 -5.64 -0.59 21.95
C LYS A 186 -4.58 -1.48 22.60
N TYR A 187 -3.82 -2.21 21.78
CA TYR A 187 -2.80 -3.16 22.23
C TYR A 187 -1.41 -2.67 21.82
N SER A 188 -0.45 -2.78 22.74
CA SER A 188 0.97 -2.65 22.43
C SER A 188 1.64 -4.01 22.57
N ARG A 189 2.53 -4.33 21.65
CA ARG A 189 3.18 -5.63 21.51
C ARG A 189 4.68 -5.51 21.73
N CYS A 190 5.29 -6.48 22.40
CA CYS A 190 6.74 -6.57 22.50
C CYS A 190 7.33 -6.97 21.14
N GLU A 191 8.09 -6.07 20.52
CA GLU A 191 8.66 -6.25 19.19
C GLU A 191 10.01 -6.95 19.24
N LYS A 192 10.46 -7.48 18.09
CA LYS A 192 11.76 -8.15 17.94
C LYS A 192 12.97 -7.25 18.27
N THR A 193 12.76 -5.94 18.37
CA THR A 193 13.75 -4.94 18.78
C THR A 193 13.94 -4.89 20.30
N GLY A 194 13.09 -5.55 21.09
CA GLY A 194 13.06 -5.42 22.55
C GLY A 194 12.29 -4.18 23.04
N ASN A 195 11.64 -3.45 22.12
CA ASN A 195 10.81 -2.30 22.43
C ASN A 195 9.32 -2.63 22.27
N TRP A 196 8.49 -1.84 22.95
CA TRP A 196 7.05 -1.88 22.78
C TRP A 196 6.63 -1.17 21.48
N SER A 197 5.68 -1.75 20.76
CA SER A 197 5.03 -1.10 19.63
C SER A 197 4.30 0.17 20.08
N THR A 198 3.87 1.00 19.12
CA THR A 198 3.12 2.24 19.36
C THR A 198 2.01 2.07 20.41
N LYS A 199 1.94 3.02 21.34
CA LYS A 199 0.92 3.09 22.39
C LYS A 199 -0.24 4.00 21.95
N PRO A 200 -1.45 3.78 22.45
CA PRO A 200 -2.55 4.69 22.20
C PRO A 200 -2.39 5.98 23.02
N THR A 201 -3.17 6.99 22.66
CA THR A 201 -3.32 8.22 23.44
C THR A 201 -4.78 8.40 23.87
N CYS A 202 -4.98 8.93 25.07
CA CYS A 202 -6.32 9.24 25.57
C CYS A 202 -6.63 10.71 25.31
N LYS A 203 -7.66 10.96 24.50
CA LYS A 203 -8.07 12.30 24.11
C LYS A 203 -9.17 12.81 25.01
N GLU A 204 -8.99 14.06 25.45
CA GLU A 204 -9.88 14.69 26.41
C GLU A 204 -11.25 15.01 25.79
N PRO A 205 -12.36 14.75 26.51
CA PRO A 205 -13.69 15.21 26.11
C PRO A 205 -13.79 16.74 26.17
N CYS A 206 -14.63 17.33 25.34
CA CYS A 206 -14.81 18.78 25.30
C CYS A 206 -15.99 19.23 26.17
N LYS A 207 -15.73 20.19 27.05
CA LYS A 207 -16.80 20.94 27.71
C LYS A 207 -17.36 21.97 26.74
N MET A 208 -18.68 22.18 26.80
CA MET A 208 -19.31 23.23 26.00
C MET A 208 -18.83 24.61 26.48
N PRO A 209 -18.23 25.45 25.62
CA PRO A 209 -17.67 26.74 26.03
C PRO A 209 -18.75 27.80 26.31
N VAL A 210 -20.03 27.46 26.14
CA VAL A 210 -21.19 28.35 26.33
C VAL A 210 -22.14 27.78 27.37
N LYS A 211 -22.64 28.62 28.29
CA LYS A 211 -23.52 28.18 29.38
C LYS A 211 -24.95 27.91 28.93
N LYS A 212 -25.46 28.63 27.92
CA LYS A 212 -26.83 28.50 27.40
C LYS A 212 -26.83 28.65 25.89
N ALA A 213 -27.24 27.59 25.18
CA ALA A 213 -27.37 27.58 23.74
C ALA A 213 -28.26 26.41 23.31
N VAL A 214 -28.87 26.51 22.12
CA VAL A 214 -29.47 25.38 21.41
C VAL A 214 -28.55 25.06 20.25
N VAL A 215 -28.18 23.79 20.11
CA VAL A 215 -27.27 23.26 19.09
C VAL A 215 -27.87 22.02 18.45
N LEU A 216 -27.37 21.61 17.29
CA LEU A 216 -27.66 20.29 16.74
C LEU A 216 -26.57 19.32 17.14
N TYR A 217 -26.97 18.19 17.71
CA TYR A 217 -26.10 17.10 18.08
C TYR A 217 -26.79 15.79 17.70
N GLU A 218 -26.10 14.91 16.96
CA GLU A 218 -26.67 13.68 16.40
C GLU A 218 -27.98 13.91 15.59
N GLY A 219 -28.08 15.06 14.92
CA GLY A 219 -29.27 15.44 14.13
C GLY A 219 -30.43 16.03 14.94
N GLU A 220 -30.36 16.03 16.27
CA GLU A 220 -31.42 16.57 17.14
C GLU A 220 -31.04 17.92 17.75
N LYS A 221 -32.06 18.76 17.99
CA LYS A 221 -31.87 20.02 18.74
C LYS A 221 -31.70 19.71 20.23
N LYS A 222 -30.50 19.93 20.74
CA LYS A 222 -30.15 19.77 22.16
C LYS A 222 -29.87 21.12 22.80
N ARG A 223 -30.29 21.29 24.06
CA ARG A 223 -29.96 22.45 24.90
C ARG A 223 -28.68 22.18 25.66
N VAL A 224 -27.67 23.03 25.48
CA VAL A 224 -26.35 22.87 26.10
C VAL A 224 -26.43 22.78 27.63
N GLN A 225 -27.25 23.62 28.26
CA GLN A 225 -27.40 23.70 29.71
C GLN A 225 -28.05 22.48 30.37
N SER A 226 -28.80 21.67 29.62
CA SER A 226 -29.57 20.55 30.18
C SER A 226 -29.16 19.21 29.61
N ASP A 227 -28.98 19.14 28.29
CA ASP A 227 -28.85 17.87 27.56
C ASP A 227 -27.37 17.54 27.31
N LEU A 228 -26.47 18.54 27.30
CA LEU A 228 -25.02 18.39 27.10
C LEU A 228 -24.21 18.88 28.31
N LYS A 229 -24.70 18.64 29.53
CA LYS A 229 -24.06 19.10 30.78
C LYS A 229 -22.63 18.58 30.94
N GLU A 230 -22.40 17.33 30.53
CA GLU A 230 -21.09 16.67 30.60
C GLU A 230 -20.22 16.93 29.36
N GLY A 231 -20.67 17.80 28.45
CA GLY A 231 -20.01 18.06 27.19
C GLY A 231 -20.13 16.90 26.20
N ILE A 232 -19.23 16.90 25.22
CA ILE A 232 -19.16 15.89 24.15
C ILE A 232 -17.81 15.18 24.20
N LEU A 233 -17.74 13.95 23.72
CA LEU A 233 -16.53 13.16 23.63
C LEU A 233 -15.62 13.66 22.50
N HIS A 234 -14.35 13.30 22.57
CA HIS A 234 -13.41 13.59 21.49
C HIS A 234 -13.84 12.91 20.18
N GLY A 235 -13.74 13.63 19.07
CA GLY A 235 -14.18 13.16 17.75
C GLY A 235 -15.66 13.44 17.47
N GLU A 236 -16.48 13.68 18.49
CA GLU A 236 -17.88 14.08 18.31
C GLU A 236 -17.99 15.50 17.78
N THR A 237 -19.10 15.76 17.07
CA THR A 237 -19.35 17.05 16.40
C THR A 237 -20.69 17.63 16.82
N VAL A 238 -20.69 18.92 17.12
CA VAL A 238 -21.88 19.72 17.43
C VAL A 238 -22.02 20.83 16.40
N SER A 239 -23.22 21.05 15.88
CA SER A 239 -23.47 22.14 14.93
C SER A 239 -24.17 23.32 15.60
N PHE A 240 -23.55 24.50 15.48
CA PHE A 240 -24.07 25.75 16.03
C PHE A 240 -24.93 26.48 15.00
N PHE A 241 -26.03 27.09 15.44
CA PHE A 241 -26.86 27.93 14.59
C PHE A 241 -26.23 29.31 14.40
N CYS A 242 -25.99 29.68 13.15
CA CYS A 242 -25.55 31.00 12.74
C CYS A 242 -26.62 31.70 11.90
N LYS A 243 -26.67 33.03 11.99
CA LYS A 243 -27.64 33.85 11.27
C LYS A 243 -26.92 34.79 10.31
N ASN A 244 -27.31 34.77 9.04
CA ASN A 244 -26.92 35.79 8.08
C ASN A 244 -27.90 36.95 8.17
N LYS A 245 -27.41 38.12 8.60
CA LYS A 245 -28.25 39.32 8.76
C LYS A 245 -28.65 39.96 7.42
N GLU A 246 -27.78 39.91 6.42
CA GLU A 246 -28.01 40.50 5.10
C GLU A 246 -29.12 39.76 4.36
N LYS A 247 -29.10 38.42 4.43
CA LYS A 247 -30.06 37.55 3.74
C LYS A 247 -31.22 37.08 4.63
N SER A 248 -31.28 37.54 5.88
CA SER A 248 -32.30 37.16 6.88
C SER A 248 -32.53 35.63 6.99
N CYS A 249 -31.48 34.83 6.84
CA CYS A 249 -31.54 33.37 6.87
C CYS A 249 -30.68 32.80 8.02
N ALA A 250 -30.90 31.52 8.37
CA ALA A 250 -30.12 30.80 9.38
C ALA A 250 -29.54 29.52 8.78
N TYR A 251 -28.32 29.17 9.20
CA TYR A 251 -27.59 27.99 8.76
C TYR A 251 -26.82 27.39 9.94
N THR A 252 -26.26 26.20 9.77
CA THR A 252 -25.53 25.51 10.84
C THR A 252 -24.05 25.40 10.52
N VAL A 253 -23.20 25.49 11.55
CA VAL A 253 -21.75 25.34 11.41
C VAL A 253 -21.29 24.21 12.34
N PRO A 254 -20.83 23.07 11.80
CA PRO A 254 -20.33 21.97 12.61
C PRO A 254 -18.98 22.31 13.23
N VAL A 255 -18.80 21.93 14.49
CA VAL A 255 -17.54 22.03 15.24
C VAL A 255 -17.27 20.69 15.90
N GLN A 256 -16.08 20.16 15.66
CA GLN A 256 -15.64 18.89 16.22
C GLN A 256 -14.82 19.11 17.50
N CYS A 257 -14.99 18.23 18.49
CA CYS A 257 -14.15 18.19 19.67
C CYS A 257 -12.77 17.62 19.37
N VAL A 258 -11.72 18.41 19.57
CA VAL A 258 -10.32 18.01 19.34
C VAL A 258 -9.54 18.14 20.65
N ASN A 259 -9.34 17.01 21.33
CA ASN A 259 -8.57 16.88 22.57
C ASN A 259 -8.87 17.99 23.59
N GLY A 260 -10.11 18.02 24.11
CA GLY A 260 -10.57 19.01 25.10
C GLY A 260 -10.91 20.39 24.51
N ASN A 261 -10.50 20.67 23.26
CA ASN A 261 -10.73 21.95 22.60
C ASN A 261 -11.95 21.89 21.66
N LEU A 262 -12.93 22.76 21.93
CA LEU A 262 -14.10 22.98 21.07
C LEU A 262 -14.18 24.48 20.72
N THR A 263 -13.84 24.83 19.48
CA THR A 263 -13.74 26.22 19.05
C THR A 263 -15.07 26.74 18.52
N LEU A 264 -15.58 27.82 19.11
CA LEU A 264 -16.85 28.40 18.66
C LEU A 264 -16.72 29.03 17.27
N PRO A 265 -17.73 28.88 16.39
CA PRO A 265 -17.74 29.56 15.11
C PRO A 265 -17.80 31.07 15.32
N ALA A 266 -17.06 31.86 14.52
CA ALA A 266 -17.04 33.32 14.62
C ALA A 266 -18.44 33.96 14.45
N CYS A 267 -19.35 33.30 13.75
CA CYS A 267 -20.74 33.74 13.56
C CYS A 267 -21.63 33.54 14.80
N PHE A 268 -21.19 32.73 15.76
CA PHE A 268 -21.96 32.43 16.96
C PHE A 268 -21.85 33.59 17.97
N LYS A 269 -22.93 34.34 18.12
CA LYS A 269 -23.04 35.44 19.11
C LYS A 269 -23.62 34.91 20.42
N GLY A 270 -22.86 34.08 21.11
CA GLY A 270 -23.14 33.69 22.49
C GLY A 270 -22.55 34.69 23.48
N THR A 271 -23.20 34.90 24.63
CA THR A 271 -22.60 35.61 25.76
C THR A 271 -21.40 34.82 26.29
N SER A 272 -20.21 35.12 25.77
CA SER A 272 -18.95 34.53 26.21
C SER A 272 -18.54 35.08 27.58
N GLN A 273 -18.23 34.21 28.53
CA GLN A 273 -17.26 34.52 29.57
C GLN A 273 -15.95 33.80 29.25
N ALA A 274 -14.86 34.58 29.33
CA ALA A 274 -13.45 34.23 29.42
C ALA A 274 -12.65 33.94 28.12
N ASN A 275 -11.84 34.96 27.78
CA ASN A 275 -10.54 34.95 27.09
C ASN A 275 -9.92 33.59 26.73
N SER A 276 -9.70 33.37 25.44
CA SER A 276 -8.40 32.86 24.96
C SER A 276 -8.06 33.51 23.61
N LYS A 277 -6.80 33.90 23.47
CA LYS A 277 -6.25 34.61 22.31
C LYS A 277 -6.44 33.75 21.05
N GLN A 278 -7.00 34.37 20.01
CA GLN A 278 -7.04 33.82 18.65
C GLN A 278 -5.63 33.49 18.17
N GLN A 279 -5.40 32.25 17.80
CA GLN A 279 -4.28 31.86 16.97
C GLN A 279 -4.82 30.96 15.86
N SER A 280 -4.74 31.46 14.63
CA SER A 280 -5.19 30.77 13.42
C SER A 280 -4.28 29.59 13.14
N VAL A 281 -4.81 28.37 13.24
CA VAL A 281 -4.14 27.16 12.72
C VAL A 281 -4.98 26.64 11.56
N HIS A 282 -4.37 26.64 10.38
CA HIS A 282 -4.94 26.16 9.14
C HIS A 282 -4.74 24.63 9.10
N VAL A 283 -5.81 23.85 9.19
CA VAL A 283 -5.77 22.39 9.06
C VAL A 283 -6.52 21.98 7.80
N ARG A 284 -5.80 21.33 6.88
CA ARG A 284 -6.35 20.71 5.66
C ARG A 284 -6.75 19.26 5.95
N GLY A 285 -7.97 18.89 5.52
CA GLY A 285 -8.35 17.51 5.16
C GLY A 285 -9.42 16.86 6.05
N ASN A 286 -10.65 16.68 5.57
CA ASN A 286 -11.07 15.46 4.85
C ASN A 286 -12.47 15.60 4.23
N VAL A 287 -12.65 15.00 3.06
CA VAL A 287 -13.76 15.20 2.12
C VAL A 287 -14.83 14.12 2.30
N MET A 288 -15.87 14.42 3.09
CA MET A 288 -17.21 13.80 2.95
C MET A 288 -18.28 14.39 3.89
N ILE A 289 -17.94 15.39 4.72
CA ILE A 289 -18.91 16.12 5.57
C ILE A 289 -19.05 17.59 5.11
N HIS A 290 -18.20 18.00 4.15
CA HIS A 290 -18.19 19.36 3.60
C HIS A 290 -19.43 19.68 2.77
N LEU A 291 -20.08 18.68 2.15
CA LEU A 291 -21.18 18.91 1.21
C LEU A 291 -22.45 19.45 1.89
N GLN A 292 -22.84 18.94 3.07
CA GLN A 292 -24.08 19.36 3.75
C GLN A 292 -23.97 20.79 4.29
N ALA A 293 -22.83 21.14 4.89
CA ALA A 293 -22.57 22.49 5.38
C ALA A 293 -22.42 23.50 4.23
N LEU A 294 -21.77 23.09 3.13
CA LEU A 294 -21.75 23.87 1.89
C LEU A 294 -23.16 24.02 1.31
N PHE A 295 -24.01 23.00 1.37
CA PHE A 295 -25.38 23.02 0.86
C PHE A 295 -26.27 23.99 1.64
N ASP A 296 -26.26 23.95 2.98
CA ASP A 296 -26.98 24.90 3.83
C ASP A 296 -26.48 26.34 3.63
N GLN A 297 -25.16 26.52 3.47
CA GLN A 297 -24.56 27.82 3.19
C GLN A 297 -24.90 28.31 1.77
N LEU A 298 -24.92 27.41 0.77
CA LEU A 298 -25.33 27.68 -0.62
C LEU A 298 -26.82 28.05 -0.71
N ILE A 299 -27.71 27.35 -0.01
CA ILE A 299 -29.15 27.68 0.08
C ILE A 299 -29.34 29.06 0.70
N CYS A 300 -28.61 29.36 1.78
CA CYS A 300 -28.63 30.70 2.38
C CYS A 300 -28.05 31.77 1.43
N LEU A 301 -27.11 31.41 0.55
CA LEU A 301 -26.51 32.31 -0.44
C LEU A 301 -27.40 32.53 -1.68
N SER A 302 -28.28 31.59 -2.05
CA SER A 302 -29.13 31.67 -3.26
C SER A 302 -30.51 32.30 -3.01
N CYS A 303 -30.98 32.38 -1.77
CA CYS A 303 -32.21 33.11 -1.43
C CYS A 303 -31.98 34.63 -1.36
N THR A 304 -32.17 35.33 -2.47
CA THR A 304 -32.23 36.80 -2.51
C THR A 304 -33.68 37.26 -2.50
N LYS A 305 -33.98 38.25 -1.66
CA LYS A 305 -35.32 38.78 -1.37
C LYS A 305 -35.96 39.38 -2.64
N VAL A 306 -36.94 38.72 -3.27
CA VAL A 306 -37.80 39.36 -4.28
C VAL A 306 -38.84 40.21 -3.54
N THR A 307 -38.62 41.53 -3.51
CA THR A 307 -39.56 42.48 -2.92
C THR A 307 -40.71 42.75 -3.89
N GLY A 308 -41.84 42.06 -3.71
CA GLY A 308 -43.12 42.42 -4.32
C GLY A 308 -43.91 43.36 -3.41
N HIS A 309 -44.35 44.50 -3.94
CA HIS A 309 -45.19 45.48 -3.26
C HIS A 309 -46.55 44.88 -2.85
N LEU A 310 -46.92 45.10 -1.58
CA LEU A 310 -48.22 44.97 -0.89
C LEU A 310 -48.26 43.89 0.22
N GLY A 311 -48.58 44.36 1.43
CA GLY A 311 -48.30 43.70 2.70
C GLY A 311 -49.19 42.52 3.09
N ARG A 312 -48.52 41.46 3.58
CA ARG A 312 -48.81 40.59 4.75
C ARG A 312 -47.81 39.42 4.69
N PRO A 313 -47.08 39.05 5.77
CA PRO A 313 -46.15 37.93 5.71
C PRO A 313 -46.92 36.61 5.82
N LYS A 314 -47.16 35.96 4.67
CA LYS A 314 -47.66 34.58 4.60
C LYS A 314 -46.45 33.68 4.31
N LEU A 315 -46.10 32.81 5.25
CA LEU A 315 -45.16 31.71 4.99
C LEU A 315 -45.83 30.73 4.02
N ARG A 316 -45.60 30.86 2.70
CA ARG A 316 -45.77 29.77 1.72
C ARG A 316 -45.19 30.13 0.35
N GLY A 317 -44.26 29.31 -0.13
CA GLY A 317 -43.70 29.30 -1.49
C GLY A 317 -42.60 30.35 -1.74
N GLU A 318 -41.46 30.09 -2.38
CA GLU A 318 -41.02 28.97 -3.23
C GLU A 318 -39.48 28.84 -3.12
N CYS A 319 -38.98 27.74 -2.54
CA CYS A 319 -37.56 27.33 -2.69
C CYS A 319 -37.42 26.19 -3.72
N THR A 320 -38.52 25.74 -4.31
CA THR A 320 -38.62 24.52 -5.14
C THR A 320 -38.01 24.69 -6.54
N GLU A 321 -38.04 25.88 -7.13
CA GLU A 321 -37.48 26.16 -8.47
C GLU A 321 -35.93 26.14 -8.49
N VAL A 322 -35.28 26.62 -7.43
CA VAL A 322 -33.81 26.60 -7.33
C VAL A 322 -33.30 25.18 -7.10
N LEU A 323 -34.04 24.36 -6.34
CA LEU A 323 -33.77 22.93 -6.15
C LEU A 323 -33.81 22.15 -7.46
N PHE A 324 -34.77 22.44 -8.35
CA PHE A 324 -34.87 21.77 -9.66
C PHE A 324 -33.70 22.13 -10.59
N SER A 325 -33.29 23.40 -10.63
CA SER A 325 -32.13 23.81 -11.45
C SER A 325 -30.78 23.33 -10.88
N PHE A 326 -30.61 23.27 -9.55
CA PHE A 326 -29.36 22.77 -8.94
C PHE A 326 -29.22 21.25 -9.05
N LEU A 327 -30.33 20.49 -8.89
CA LEU A 327 -30.36 19.04 -9.10
C LEU A 327 -30.07 18.69 -10.57
N LEU A 328 -30.62 19.44 -11.54
CA LEU A 328 -30.32 19.23 -12.97
C LEU A 328 -28.87 19.60 -13.36
N TYR A 329 -28.28 20.65 -12.77
CA TYR A 329 -26.92 21.08 -13.12
C TYR A 329 -25.80 20.28 -12.43
N PHE A 330 -26.01 19.79 -11.19
CA PHE A 330 -24.96 19.09 -10.43
C PHE A 330 -25.15 17.57 -10.33
N LEU A 331 -26.39 17.05 -10.39
CA LEU A 331 -26.65 15.59 -10.40
C LEU A 331 -26.97 15.05 -11.79
N GLY A 332 -27.27 15.91 -12.76
CA GLY A 332 -27.47 15.54 -14.17
C GLY A 332 -26.32 14.75 -14.80
N PRO A 333 -25.03 15.11 -14.58
CA PRO A 333 -23.91 14.35 -15.15
C PRO A 333 -23.68 12.99 -14.46
N ALA A 334 -24.13 12.82 -13.21
CA ALA A 334 -23.90 11.60 -12.44
C ALA A 334 -24.91 10.47 -12.78
N LEU A 335 -26.14 10.80 -13.19
CA LEU A 335 -27.12 9.78 -13.62
C LEU A 335 -26.97 9.33 -15.08
N ILE A 336 -26.33 10.14 -15.94
CA ILE A 336 -26.16 9.80 -17.37
C ILE A 336 -25.03 8.78 -17.58
N THR A 337 -24.16 8.57 -16.60
CA THR A 337 -23.05 7.59 -16.67
C THR A 337 -23.45 6.19 -16.19
N LEU A 338 -24.73 5.95 -15.83
CA LEU A 338 -25.26 4.65 -15.40
C LEU A 338 -26.28 4.05 -16.39
N LEU A 339 -26.45 4.67 -17.56
CA LEU A 339 -27.33 4.20 -18.63
C LEU A 339 -26.63 4.09 -20.01
N PHE A 340 -25.30 3.97 -20.03
CA PHE A 340 -24.52 3.50 -21.17
C PHE A 340 -23.45 2.50 -20.74
#